data_AF-A0A4Y2PRZ6-F1
#
_entry.id   AF-A0A4Y2PRZ6-F1
#
_cell.length_a   1.000
_cell.length_b   1.000
_cell.length_c   1.000
_cell.angle_alpha   90.00
_cell.angle_beta   90.00
_cell.angle_gamma   90.00
#
_symmetry.space_group_name_H-M   'P 1'
#
loop_
_entity.id
_entity.type
_entity.pdbx_description
1 polymer ?
#
loop_
_entity_poly.entity_id
_entity_poly.type
_entity_poly.pdbx_seq_one_letter_code
_entity_poly.pdbx_strand_id
1 'polypeptide(L)' 'MLDSVFILEATIDALGCNVDEFPISKSSIQRIRTEKRKEPAEDIKIDFQNEVPDVVTLHWDGKLLPALNARKSKGERLPI' A
#
# COMPACT_ATOMS: atom_id res chain seq x y z
N MET A 1 11.20 0.14 -11.39
CA MET A 1 10.51 0.91 -10.33
C MET A 1 11.36 2.14 -10.04
N LEU A 2 10.82 3.35 -10.18
CA LEU A 2 11.58 4.58 -9.88
C LEU A 2 11.87 4.66 -8.38
N ASP A 3 13.04 5.17 -8.01
CA ASP A 3 13.41 5.38 -6.62
C ASP A 3 12.46 6.40 -5.98
N SER A 4 11.95 6.10 -4.78
CA SER A 4 11.07 7.02 -4.07
C SER A 4 11.77 8.32 -3.68
N VAL A 5 13.09 8.28 -3.49
CA VAL A 5 13.89 9.48 -3.22
C VAL A 5 13.84 10.40 -4.44
N PHE A 6 14.14 9.86 -5.63
CA PHE A 6 14.10 10.61 -6.89
C PHE A 6 12.74 11.26 -7.17
N ILE A 7 11.63 10.55 -6.92
CA ILE A 7 10.29 11.11 -7.11
C ILE A 7 10.05 12.31 -6.15
N LEU A 8 10.48 12.19 -4.88
CA LEU A 8 10.33 13.28 -3.92
C LEU A 8 11.20 14.48 -4.29
N GLU A 9 12.47 14.26 -4.65
CA GLU A 9 13.39 15.32 -5.08
C GLU A 9 12.85 16.07 -6.30
N ALA A 10 12.40 15.35 -7.34
CA ALA A 10 11.80 15.96 -8.52
C ALA A 10 10.52 16.74 -8.20
N THR A 11 9.74 16.28 -7.22
CA THR A 11 8.54 17.00 -6.76
C THR A 11 8.90 18.30 -6.04
N ILE A 12 9.92 18.27 -5.17
CA ILE A 12 10.40 19.45 -4.43
C ILE A 12 10.96 20.50 -5.41
N ASP A 13 11.77 20.05 -6.38
CA ASP A 13 12.31 20.91 -7.43
C ASP A 13 11.19 21.55 -8.28
N ALA A 14 10.17 20.76 -8.67
CA ALA A 14 9.00 21.27 -9.39
C ALA A 14 8.16 22.27 -8.58
N LEU A 15 8.21 22.20 -7.25
CA LEU A 15 7.59 23.18 -6.36
C LEU A 15 8.44 24.45 -6.17
N GLY A 16 9.64 24.51 -6.77
CA GLY A 16 10.58 25.62 -6.65
C GLY A 16 11.28 25.67 -5.29
N CYS A 17 11.25 24.57 -4.54
CA CYS A 17 11.91 24.44 -3.25
C CYS A 17 13.33 23.89 -3.44
N ASN A 18 14.25 24.31 -2.57
CA ASN A 18 15.60 23.77 -2.58
C ASN A 18 15.59 22.33 -2.06
N VAL A 19 16.06 21.38 -2.86
CA VAL A 19 16.12 19.95 -2.50
C VAL A 19 17.05 19.70 -1.31
N ASP A 20 18.12 20.48 -1.16
CA ASP A 20 19.10 20.32 -0.08
C ASP A 20 18.54 20.64 1.32
N GLU A 21 17.43 21.38 1.39
CA GLU A 21 16.74 21.70 2.64
C GLU A 21 15.97 20.49 3.20
N PHE A 22 15.71 19.47 2.38
CA PHE A 22 14.92 18.30 2.74
C PHE A 22 15.81 17.05 2.74
N PRO A 23 16.38 16.67 3.89
CA PRO A 23 17.13 15.41 3.99
C PRO A 23 16.18 14.21 3.81
N ILE A 24 16.14 13.67 2.59
CA ILE A 24 15.29 12.54 2.22
C ILE A 24 16.08 11.24 2.34
N SER A 25 15.61 10.33 3.19
CA SER A 25 16.17 8.98 3.31
C SER A 25 15.14 7.91 2.99
N LYS A 26 15.60 6.81 2.37
CA LYS A 26 14.77 5.64 2.05
C LYS A 26 14.09 5.06 3.29
N SER A 27 14.80 4.99 4.41
CA SER A 27 14.27 4.46 5.67
C SER A 27 13.15 5.34 6.24
N SER A 28 13.31 6.67 6.19
CA SER A 28 12.27 7.60 6.61
C SER A 28 11.02 7.49 5.73
N ILE A 29 11.20 7.39 4.40
CA ILE A 29 10.08 7.18 3.46
C ILE A 29 9.34 5.87 3.79
N GLN A 30 10.07 4.77 3.98
CA GLN A 30 9.47 3.48 4.32
C GLN A 30 8.68 3.55 5.62
N ARG A 31 9.26 4.14 6.67
CA ARG A 31 8.62 4.29 7.97
C ARG A 31 7.31 5.07 7.87
N ILE A 32 7.34 6.24 7.24
CA ILE A 32 6.16 7.10 7.07
C ILE A 32 5.10 6.40 6.23
N ARG A 33 5.48 5.71 5.15
CA ARG A 33 4.53 4.93 4.33
C ARG A 33 3.87 3.82 5.13
N THR A 34 4.63 3.07 5.93
CA THR A 34 4.08 2.01 6.78
C THR A 34 3.11 2.58 7.78
N GLU A 35 3.47 3.68 8.45
CA GLU A 35 2.62 4.36 9.42
C GLU A 35 1.32 4.88 8.80
N LYS A 36 1.41 5.62 7.68
CA LYS A 36 0.25 6.16 6.96
C LYS A 36 -0.67 5.09 6.37
N ARG A 37 -0.17 3.86 6.18
CA ARG A 37 -0.96 2.72 5.67
C ARG A 37 -1.61 1.90 6.78
N LYS A 38 -1.32 2.13 8.06
CA LYS A 38 -1.89 1.33 9.17
C LYS A 38 -3.41 1.48 9.24
N GLU A 39 -3.88 2.71 9.44
CA GLU A 39 -5.31 3.03 9.58
C GLU A 39 -6.10 2.67 8.31
N PRO A 40 -5.73 3.10 7.09
CA PRO A 40 -6.45 2.69 5.89
C PRO A 40 -6.48 1.17 5.67
N ALA A 41 -5.45 0.45 6.10
CA ALA A 41 -5.45 -1.01 6.01
C ALA A 41 -6.43 -1.66 7.00
N GLU A 42 -6.59 -1.08 8.18
CA GLU A 42 -7.58 -1.53 9.17
C GLU A 42 -8.99 -1.20 8.69
N ASP A 43 -9.22 -0.01 8.16
CA ASP A 43 -10.50 0.41 7.60
C ASP A 43 -10.91 -0.50 6.43
N ILE A 44 -10.02 -0.70 5.45
CA ILE A 44 -10.27 -1.63 4.32
C ILE A 44 -10.59 -3.04 4.82
N LYS A 45 -9.91 -3.50 5.87
CA LYS A 45 -10.16 -4.82 6.43
C LYS A 45 -11.55 -4.89 7.09
N ILE A 46 -11.94 -3.85 7.83
CA ILE A 46 -13.25 -3.76 8.49
C ILE A 46 -14.36 -3.67 7.43
N ASP A 47 -14.22 -2.79 6.45
CA ASP A 47 -15.19 -2.61 5.37
C ASP A 47 -15.37 -3.90 4.57
N PHE A 48 -14.27 -4.55 4.21
CA PHE A 48 -14.31 -5.86 3.55
C PHE A 48 -15.02 -6.91 4.40
N GLN A 49 -14.84 -6.90 5.73
CA GLN A 49 -15.51 -7.82 6.66
C GLN A 49 -16.99 -7.50 6.88
N ASN A 50 -17.40 -6.25 6.74
CA ASN A 50 -18.80 -5.84 6.86
C ASN A 50 -19.59 -6.14 5.58
N GLU A 51 -18.95 -6.00 4.42
CA GLU A 51 -19.57 -6.21 3.11
C GLU A 51 -19.19 -7.56 2.46
N VAL A 52 -18.74 -8.56 3.24
CA VAL A 52 -18.15 -9.81 2.70
C VAL A 52 -19.05 -10.46 1.66
N PRO A 53 -18.65 -10.42 0.37
CA PRO A 53 -19.33 -11.16 -0.68
C PRO A 53 -19.15 -12.66 -0.43
N ASP A 54 -20.13 -13.49 -0.77
CA ASP A 54 -19.98 -14.95 -0.59
C ASP A 54 -18.82 -15.53 -1.41
N VAL A 55 -18.42 -14.86 -2.49
CA VAL A 55 -17.30 -15.20 -3.36
C VAL A 55 -16.49 -13.95 -3.65
N VAL A 56 -15.18 -14.01 -3.42
CA VAL A 56 -14.24 -12.94 -3.79
C VAL A 56 -13.21 -13.49 -4.77
N THR A 57 -12.97 -12.75 -5.85
CA THR A 57 -11.91 -13.05 -6.81
C THR A 57 -10.70 -12.19 -6.47
N LEU A 58 -9.67 -12.81 -5.86
CA LEU A 58 -8.39 -12.16 -5.65
C LEU A 58 -7.55 -12.30 -6.92
N HIS A 59 -7.35 -11.20 -7.63
CA HIS A 59 -6.40 -11.16 -8.74
C HIS A 59 -5.03 -10.74 -8.21
N TRP A 60 -4.11 -11.71 -8.15
CA TRP A 60 -2.71 -11.44 -7.82
C TRP A 60 -1.85 -11.76 -9.04
N ASP A 61 -1.13 -10.75 -9.53
CA ASP A 61 -0.04 -10.89 -10.51
C ASP A 61 -0.36 -11.80 -11.72
N GLY A 62 -1.51 -11.59 -12.37
CA GLY A 62 -1.88 -12.35 -13.55
C GLY A 62 -2.48 -13.75 -13.29
N LYS A 63 -2.46 -14.25 -12.06
CA LYS A 63 -3.05 -15.55 -11.69
C LYS A 63 -4.42 -15.35 -11.05
N LEU A 64 -5.43 -16.00 -11.64
CA LEU A 64 -6.73 -16.16 -11.00
C LEU A 64 -6.60 -17.26 -9.95
N LEU A 65 -6.75 -16.91 -8.68
CA LEU A 65 -6.91 -17.90 -7.63
C LEU A 65 -8.32 -18.52 -7.75
N PRO A 66 -8.49 -19.80 -7.36
CA PRO A 66 -9.81 -20.43 -7.29
C PRO A 66 -10.77 -19.56 -6.47
N ALA A 67 -12.05 -19.57 -6.82
CA ALA A 67 -13.08 -18.83 -6.10
C ALA A 67 -12.96 -19.08 -4.59
N LEU A 68 -12.50 -18.06 -3.85
CA LEU A 68 -12.33 -18.14 -2.42
C LEU A 68 -13.67 -17.81 -1.77
N ASN A 69 -14.13 -18.69 -0.89
CA ASN A 69 -15.22 -18.36 0.02
C ASN A 69 -14.68 -17.33 1.02
N ALA A 70 -15.00 -16.06 0.79
CA ALA A 70 -14.41 -14.94 1.53
C ALA A 70 -14.77 -14.97 3.02
N ARG A 71 -15.93 -15.56 3.36
CA ARG A 71 -16.37 -15.75 4.76
C ARG A 71 -15.57 -16.81 5.51
N LYS A 72 -15.04 -17.81 4.80
CA LYS A 72 -14.21 -18.89 5.39
C LYS A 72 -12.71 -18.65 5.26
N SER A 73 -12.27 -17.79 4.34
CA SER A 73 -10.86 -17.46 4.18
C SER A 73 -10.41 -16.51 5.30
N LYS A 74 -9.45 -16.94 6.14
CA LYS A 74 -8.70 -15.99 6.96
C LYS A 74 -7.93 -15.07 6.01
N GLY A 75 -8.03 -13.76 6.21
CA GLY A 75 -7.23 -12.77 5.50
C GLY A 75 -5.76 -12.86 5.92
N GLU A 76 -5.07 -13.88 5.44
CA GLU A 76 -3.64 -14.05 5.63
C GLU A 76 -2.93 -13.14 4.62
N ARG A 77 -2.21 -12.14 5.13
CA ARG A 77 -1.43 -11.23 4.29
C ARG A 77 -0.26 -12.00 3.69
N LEU A 78 -0.17 -12.01 2.36
CA LEU A 78 1.04 -12.44 1.69
C LEU A 78 2.16 -11.44 2.00
N PRO A 79 3.41 -11.92 2.13
CA PRO A 79 4.56 -11.04 2.29
C PRO A 79 4.65 -10.11 1.07
N ILE A 80 4.81 -8.81 1.33
CA ILE A 80 5.04 -7.75 0.33
C ILE A 80 6.53 -7.58 0.14
#